data_AF-A0A0F8ZIW9-F1
#
_entry.id   AF-A0A0F8ZIW9-F1
#
_cell.length_a   1.000
_cell.length_b   1.000
_cell.length_c   1.000
_cell.angle_alpha   90.00
_cell.angle_beta   90.00
_cell.angle_gamma   90.00
#
_symmetry.space_group_name_H-M   'P 1'
#
loop_
_entity.id
_entity.type
_entity.pdbx_description
1 polymer ?
#
loop_
_entity_poly.entity_id
_entity_poly.type
_entity_poly.pdbx_seq_one_letter_code
_entity_poly.pdbx_strand_id
1 'polypeptide(L)'
;MTNLFETAPEEQQPSADEWHFENVDRLNRGINQSTRPELLEDGQALTADNVRFERGQVLVDFGYKTFGQVTRGSPRADFQFFLKNGSSILVLITNLTFYRWVDTVSEWQYSSNGTKTTMNTAEAAGGTTLDVVSIAGFSDGDFIGVELDSGKQHQTTINGAPAGNNITITDAIPVGETAGAGNDVILAVVLTGDDNVPVSITTWAAFDKMYFANGKDKPQEFDGTDVTVMANLPSSGNTIARIVAVFTNHLLLMHTTEGGTTFPQRVRWTEPGVDNDWNESVNFNDLYDSEDFISASETLGTFQVIYKERSIYRMEFLG
;
A
#
# COMPACT_ATOMS: atom_id res chain seq x y z
N MET A 1 -22.05 20.82 -61.04
CA MET A 1 -21.76 21.04 -59.61
C MET A 1 -22.92 20.47 -58.83
N THR A 2 -22.77 19.23 -58.37
CA THR A 2 -23.77 18.49 -57.61
C THR A 2 -23.32 18.60 -56.15
N ASN A 3 -24.09 19.28 -55.31
CA ASN A 3 -23.77 19.39 -53.88
C ASN A 3 -24.05 18.04 -53.22
N LEU A 4 -22.99 17.44 -52.72
CA LEU A 4 -22.88 16.10 -52.17
C LEU A 4 -22.83 16.20 -50.64
N PHE A 5 -23.92 16.67 -50.03
CA PHE A 5 -24.11 16.61 -48.59
C PHE A 5 -25.53 16.11 -48.33
N GLU A 6 -25.66 14.79 -48.23
CA GLU A 6 -26.82 14.15 -47.64
C GLU A 6 -26.96 14.65 -46.20
N THR A 7 -28.11 15.23 -45.89
CA THR A 7 -28.58 15.46 -44.52
C THR A 7 -28.55 14.14 -43.75
N ALA A 8 -27.95 14.15 -42.56
CA ALA A 8 -27.95 13.01 -41.66
C ALA A 8 -29.39 12.50 -41.46
N PRO A 9 -29.62 11.17 -41.43
CA PRO A 9 -30.95 10.64 -41.18
C PRO A 9 -31.44 11.12 -39.81
N GLU A 10 -32.66 11.65 -39.75
CA GLU A 10 -33.33 11.94 -38.48
C GLU A 10 -33.28 10.67 -37.62
N GLU A 11 -32.61 10.76 -36.47
CA GLU A 11 -32.67 9.75 -35.44
C GLU A 11 -34.15 9.54 -35.11
N GLN A 12 -34.66 8.30 -35.25
CA GLN A 12 -36.04 7.98 -34.96
C GLN A 12 -36.34 8.36 -33.51
N GLN A 13 -36.96 9.51 -33.31
CA GLN A 13 -37.54 9.85 -32.02
C GLN A 13 -38.71 8.88 -31.81
N PRO A 14 -38.69 8.08 -30.73
CA PRO A 14 -39.81 7.20 -30.42
C PRO A 14 -41.08 8.04 -30.25
N SER A 15 -42.24 7.42 -30.50
CA SER A 15 -43.50 8.16 -30.59
C SER A 15 -43.80 8.87 -29.26
N ALA A 16 -44.49 10.01 -29.31
CA ALA A 16 -44.88 10.75 -28.10
C ALA A 16 -45.80 9.95 -27.15
N ASP A 17 -46.35 8.83 -27.63
CA ASP A 17 -47.13 7.87 -26.84
C ASP A 17 -46.25 6.87 -26.06
N GLU A 18 -44.96 6.78 -26.38
CA GLU A 18 -43.99 5.88 -25.74
C GLU A 18 -43.06 6.64 -24.76
N TRP A 19 -42.87 7.95 -24.94
CA TRP A 19 -41.98 8.77 -24.12
C TRP A 19 -42.53 10.19 -23.93
N HIS A 20 -42.38 10.74 -22.72
CA HIS A 20 -42.68 12.14 -22.43
C HIS A 20 -41.50 12.79 -21.71
N PHE A 21 -41.27 14.07 -21.98
CA PHE A 21 -40.32 14.89 -21.23
C PHE A 21 -41.08 15.61 -20.13
N GLU A 22 -40.63 15.45 -18.89
CA GLU A 22 -41.14 16.20 -17.74
C GLU A 22 -40.04 17.13 -17.23
N ASN A 23 -40.37 18.41 -17.06
CA ASN A 23 -39.45 19.42 -16.55
C ASN A 23 -39.56 19.47 -15.03
N VAL A 24 -38.53 19.03 -14.34
CA VAL A 24 -38.46 19.08 -12.88
C VAL A 24 -37.85 20.42 -12.43
N ASP A 25 -38.69 21.36 -12.02
CA ASP A 25 -38.24 22.71 -11.65
C ASP A 25 -37.40 22.73 -10.35
N ARG A 26 -37.63 21.79 -9.41
CA ARG A 26 -36.91 21.70 -8.12
C ARG A 26 -36.85 20.27 -7.56
N LEU A 27 -35.65 19.81 -7.19
CA LEU A 27 -35.42 18.53 -6.49
C LEU A 27 -35.54 18.71 -4.96
N ASN A 28 -36.73 18.55 -4.39
CA ASN A 28 -36.99 18.86 -2.97
C ASN A 28 -37.59 17.70 -2.13
N ARG A 29 -37.87 16.52 -2.73
CA ARG A 29 -38.55 15.39 -2.07
C ARG A 29 -37.67 14.18 -1.76
N GLY A 30 -36.41 14.14 -2.21
CA GLY A 30 -35.41 13.13 -1.80
C GLY A 30 -35.48 11.80 -2.55
N ILE A 31 -34.88 10.73 -2.00
CA ILE A 31 -34.84 9.40 -2.64
C ILE A 31 -36.11 8.61 -2.27
N ASN A 32 -36.81 8.05 -3.26
CA ASN A 32 -37.98 7.19 -3.04
C ASN A 32 -37.81 5.86 -3.78
N GLN A 33 -37.54 4.78 -3.02
CA GLN A 33 -37.40 3.42 -3.54
C GLN A 33 -38.70 2.59 -3.43
N SER A 34 -39.73 3.14 -2.79
CA SER A 34 -40.99 2.44 -2.57
C SER A 34 -41.95 2.54 -3.74
N THR A 35 -41.74 3.53 -4.61
CA THR A 35 -42.55 3.80 -5.79
C THR A 35 -41.82 3.27 -7.04
N ARG A 36 -42.59 2.81 -8.02
CA ARG A 36 -42.02 2.38 -9.31
C ARG A 36 -41.42 3.59 -10.04
N PRO A 37 -40.30 3.45 -10.77
CA PRO A 37 -39.60 4.57 -11.40
C PRO A 37 -40.48 5.50 -12.24
N GLU A 38 -41.45 4.94 -12.94
CA GLU A 38 -42.38 5.65 -13.81
C GLU A 38 -43.47 6.45 -13.06
N LEU A 39 -43.58 6.28 -11.75
CA LEU A 39 -44.55 6.96 -10.89
C LEU A 39 -43.87 7.90 -9.87
N LEU A 40 -42.58 8.17 -10.04
CA LEU A 40 -41.86 9.10 -9.18
C LEU A 40 -42.42 10.51 -9.38
N GLU A 41 -42.75 11.16 -8.26
CA GLU A 41 -43.26 12.53 -8.30
C GLU A 41 -42.12 13.53 -8.52
N ASP A 42 -42.45 14.69 -9.07
CA ASP A 42 -41.54 15.82 -9.19
C ASP A 42 -40.77 16.09 -7.89
N GLY A 43 -39.44 16.08 -8.03
CA GLY A 43 -38.51 16.32 -6.95
C GLY A 43 -38.07 15.09 -6.17
N GLN A 44 -38.52 13.89 -6.56
CA GLN A 44 -38.01 12.60 -6.07
C GLN A 44 -36.92 12.05 -7.01
N ALA A 45 -35.99 11.27 -6.47
CA ALA A 45 -34.95 10.59 -7.24
C ALA A 45 -35.02 9.08 -6.99
N LEU A 46 -34.80 8.29 -8.05
CA LEU A 46 -34.67 6.83 -7.95
C LEU A 46 -33.32 6.43 -7.33
N THR A 47 -32.27 7.12 -7.77
CA THR A 47 -30.88 6.89 -7.36
C THR A 47 -30.22 8.23 -7.12
N ALA A 48 -29.56 8.39 -5.97
CA ALA A 48 -28.69 9.52 -5.71
C ALA A 48 -27.49 9.00 -4.90
N ASP A 49 -26.28 9.17 -5.44
CA ASP A 49 -25.05 8.75 -4.78
C ASP A 49 -24.33 9.96 -4.18
N ASN A 50 -23.94 9.86 -2.90
CA ASN A 50 -23.24 10.91 -2.14
C ASN A 50 -23.94 12.28 -2.12
N VAL A 51 -25.25 12.32 -2.40
CA VAL A 51 -26.07 13.53 -2.30
C VAL A 51 -27.43 13.20 -1.68
N ARG A 52 -27.85 14.06 -0.75
CA ARG A 52 -29.18 14.04 -0.14
C ARG A 52 -29.84 15.38 -0.35
N PHE A 53 -31.06 15.39 -0.87
CA PHE A 53 -31.86 16.60 -0.98
C PHE A 53 -32.59 16.84 0.34
N GLU A 54 -32.34 17.99 0.98
CA GLU A 54 -33.05 18.38 2.20
C GLU A 54 -33.43 19.87 2.12
N ARG A 55 -34.74 20.16 2.26
CA ARG A 55 -35.29 21.52 2.37
C ARG A 55 -34.84 22.50 1.27
N GLY A 56 -34.69 22.03 0.04
CA GLY A 56 -34.28 22.85 -1.11
C GLY A 56 -32.77 23.08 -1.23
N GLN A 57 -31.97 22.33 -0.48
CA GLN A 57 -30.52 22.29 -0.57
C GLN A 57 -30.05 20.87 -0.95
N VAL A 58 -28.94 20.81 -1.68
CA VAL A 58 -28.21 19.56 -1.95
C VAL A 58 -27.16 19.40 -0.87
N LEU A 59 -27.35 18.42 0.01
CA LEU A 59 -26.35 18.02 0.99
C LEU A 59 -25.46 16.98 0.32
N VAL A 60 -24.21 17.34 0.05
CA VAL A 60 -23.20 16.40 -0.44
C VAL A 60 -22.68 15.63 0.77
N ASP A 61 -22.90 14.31 0.78
CA ASP A 61 -22.32 13.44 1.78
C ASP A 61 -20.92 13.04 1.33
N PHE A 62 -19.90 13.58 1.99
CA PHE A 62 -18.50 13.16 1.80
C PHE A 62 -18.18 11.88 2.58
N GLY A 63 -19.19 11.13 3.00
CA GLY A 63 -19.08 9.96 3.86
C GLY A 63 -18.03 8.97 3.39
N TYR A 64 -17.44 8.28 4.37
CA TYR A 64 -16.43 7.26 4.10
C TYR A 64 -17.12 5.98 3.62
N LYS A 65 -16.73 5.51 2.43
CA LYS A 65 -17.01 4.13 1.99
C LYS A 65 -15.84 3.25 2.40
N THR A 66 -16.13 2.05 2.89
CA THR A 66 -15.10 1.06 3.18
C THR A 66 -14.31 0.75 1.91
N PHE A 67 -12.99 0.89 1.98
CA PHE A 67 -12.06 0.57 0.91
C PHE A 67 -11.31 -0.73 1.26
N GLY A 68 -11.65 -1.81 0.56
CA GLY A 68 -11.12 -3.14 0.86
C GLY A 68 -11.72 -3.76 2.12
N GLN A 69 -11.06 -4.82 2.59
CA GLN A 69 -11.40 -5.52 3.83
C GLN A 69 -10.69 -4.92 5.05
N VAL A 70 -11.08 -5.38 6.25
CA VAL A 70 -10.39 -4.99 7.50
C VAL A 70 -8.95 -5.50 7.46
N THR A 71 -7.99 -4.61 7.67
CA THR A 71 -6.57 -4.94 7.70
C THR A 71 -6.07 -5.12 9.13
N ARG A 72 -4.97 -5.87 9.28
CA ARG A 72 -4.31 -6.10 10.56
C ARG A 72 -3.39 -4.92 10.88
N GLY A 73 -3.53 -4.44 12.11
CA GLY A 73 -2.83 -3.25 12.57
C GLY A 73 -3.54 -1.96 12.16
N SER A 74 -3.09 -0.85 12.74
CA SER A 74 -3.58 0.48 12.41
C SER A 74 -2.91 0.97 11.12
N PRO A 75 -3.67 1.40 10.09
CA PRO A 75 -3.11 2.08 8.91
C PRO A 75 -2.18 3.23 9.30
N ARG A 76 -0.98 3.28 8.71
CA ARG A 76 0.04 4.31 8.96
C ARG A 76 0.34 5.16 7.74
N ALA A 77 0.40 4.54 6.57
CA ALA A 77 0.59 5.24 5.30
C ALA A 77 0.07 4.38 4.14
N ASP A 78 -0.66 4.99 3.22
CA ASP A 78 -0.93 4.48 1.88
C ASP A 78 -0.03 5.19 0.86
N PHE A 79 0.39 4.48 -0.18
CA PHE A 79 1.28 5.04 -1.19
C PHE A 79 1.07 4.40 -2.56
N GLN A 80 1.07 5.21 -3.63
CA GLN A 80 1.02 4.72 -5.01
C GLN A 80 2.44 4.56 -5.54
N PHE A 81 2.90 3.33 -5.69
CA PHE A 81 4.22 3.03 -6.21
C PHE A 81 4.19 2.87 -7.74
N PHE A 82 4.88 3.75 -8.47
CA PHE A 82 4.99 3.70 -9.93
C PHE A 82 6.28 3.03 -10.38
N LEU A 83 6.16 2.05 -11.28
CA LEU A 83 7.28 1.33 -11.88
C LEU A 83 7.70 2.00 -13.21
N LYS A 84 8.93 1.76 -13.67
CA LYS A 84 9.46 2.28 -14.95
C LYS A 84 8.59 1.95 -16.16
N ASN A 85 7.91 0.80 -16.14
CA ASN A 85 7.02 0.36 -17.21
C ASN A 85 5.70 1.15 -17.27
N GLY A 86 5.46 2.07 -16.34
CA GLY A 86 4.24 2.88 -16.24
C GLY A 86 3.10 2.20 -15.47
N SER A 87 3.26 0.93 -15.05
CA SER A 87 2.30 0.31 -14.13
C SER A 87 2.49 0.84 -12.71
N SER A 88 1.50 0.64 -11.86
CA SER A 88 1.56 1.10 -10.48
C SER A 88 0.92 0.11 -9.53
N ILE A 89 1.37 0.14 -8.29
CA ILE A 89 0.95 -0.73 -7.21
C ILE A 89 0.55 0.16 -6.04
N LEU A 90 -0.70 0.05 -5.61
CA LEU A 90 -1.14 0.71 -4.38
C LEU A 90 -0.71 -0.13 -3.19
N VAL A 91 -0.04 0.48 -2.21
CA VAL A 91 0.43 -0.19 -1.00
C VAL A 91 -0.16 0.45 0.25
N LEU A 92 -0.25 -0.34 1.32
CA LEU A 92 -0.66 0.11 2.64
C LEU A 92 0.31 -0.44 3.69
N ILE A 93 0.90 0.45 4.45
CA ILE A 93 1.79 0.15 5.57
C ILE A 93 0.99 0.35 6.86
N THR A 94 0.93 -0.68 7.70
CA THR A 94 0.33 -0.60 9.04
C THR A 94 1.42 -0.64 10.11
N ASN A 95 1.04 -0.50 11.37
CA ASN A 95 1.98 -0.68 12.48
C ASN A 95 2.41 -2.15 12.68
N LEU A 96 1.70 -3.12 12.08
CA LEU A 96 1.97 -4.55 12.22
C LEU A 96 2.51 -5.22 10.95
N THR A 97 2.17 -4.72 9.76
CA THR A 97 2.49 -5.41 8.50
C THR A 97 2.39 -4.51 7.26
N PHE A 98 2.64 -5.09 6.10
CA PHE A 98 2.64 -4.46 4.79
C PHE A 98 1.65 -5.15 3.85
N TYR A 99 0.88 -4.35 3.11
CA TYR A 99 -0.09 -4.81 2.14
C TYR A 99 0.15 -4.19 0.76
N ARG A 100 -0.20 -4.95 -0.28
CA ARG A 100 -0.43 -4.47 -1.63
C ARG A 100 -1.90 -4.62 -1.99
N TRP A 101 -2.46 -3.68 -2.74
CA TRP A 101 -3.80 -3.78 -3.27
C TRP A 101 -3.81 -4.62 -4.55
N VAL A 102 -4.77 -5.54 -4.66
CA VAL A 102 -4.95 -6.37 -5.85
C VAL A 102 -6.33 -6.09 -6.45
N ASP A 103 -6.35 -5.31 -7.54
CA ASP A 103 -7.59 -4.82 -8.16
C ASP A 103 -8.51 -5.92 -8.68
N THR A 104 -7.95 -7.02 -9.19
CA THR A 104 -8.71 -8.13 -9.77
C THR A 104 -9.65 -8.80 -8.78
N VAL A 105 -9.28 -8.81 -7.49
CA VAL A 105 -10.08 -9.34 -6.38
C VAL A 105 -10.53 -8.25 -5.41
N SER A 106 -10.12 -7.00 -5.63
CA SER A 106 -10.40 -5.84 -4.77
C SER A 106 -10.06 -6.10 -3.29
N GLU A 107 -8.83 -6.56 -3.05
CA GLU A 107 -8.37 -7.02 -1.74
C GLU A 107 -6.97 -6.49 -1.40
N TRP A 108 -6.73 -6.12 -0.14
CA TRP A 108 -5.39 -5.93 0.40
C TRP A 108 -4.74 -7.28 0.67
N GLN A 109 -3.64 -7.62 -0.01
CA GLN A 109 -2.90 -8.86 0.20
C GLN A 109 -1.56 -8.59 0.86
N TYR A 110 -1.12 -9.47 1.76
CA TYR A 110 0.24 -9.44 2.28
C TYR A 110 1.25 -9.57 1.14
N SER A 111 2.33 -8.81 1.25
CA SER A 111 3.57 -9.10 0.53
C SER A 111 4.45 -10.00 1.38
N SER A 112 5.20 -10.88 0.71
CA SER A 112 6.16 -11.78 1.37
C SER A 112 7.30 -10.97 1.98
N ASN A 113 7.85 -11.45 3.10
CA ASN A 113 9.08 -10.92 3.67
C ASN A 113 10.37 -11.45 3.00
N GLY A 114 10.22 -12.09 1.83
CA GLY A 114 11.24 -12.88 1.15
C GLY A 114 11.17 -14.39 1.44
N THR A 115 10.38 -14.81 2.43
CA THR A 115 10.14 -16.23 2.75
C THR A 115 8.79 -16.68 2.21
N LYS A 116 8.81 -17.64 1.29
CA LYS A 116 7.61 -18.26 0.74
C LYS A 116 7.82 -19.73 0.39
N THR A 117 6.71 -20.45 0.29
CA THR A 117 6.63 -21.85 -0.12
C THR A 117 5.37 -22.02 -0.97
N THR A 118 5.11 -23.23 -1.45
CA THR A 118 3.87 -23.54 -2.19
C THR A 118 3.14 -24.71 -1.56
N MET A 119 1.82 -24.76 -1.77
CA MET A 119 1.00 -25.92 -1.40
C MET A 119 1.47 -27.15 -2.18
N ASN A 120 1.77 -28.25 -1.48
CA ASN A 120 2.10 -29.54 -2.09
C ASN A 120 0.84 -30.31 -2.49
N THR A 121 -0.21 -30.25 -1.66
CA THR A 121 -1.54 -30.76 -1.96
C THR A 121 -2.60 -29.70 -1.71
N ALA A 122 -3.72 -29.78 -2.42
CA ALA A 122 -4.80 -28.83 -2.24
C ALA A 122 -5.49 -29.00 -0.87
N GLU A 123 -5.76 -27.89 -0.19
CA GLU A 123 -6.52 -27.87 1.08
C GLU A 123 -7.88 -27.19 0.87
N ALA A 124 -8.95 -27.93 1.17
CA ALA A 124 -10.32 -27.47 0.96
C ALA A 124 -10.84 -26.58 2.10
N ALA A 125 -11.96 -25.90 1.86
CA ALA A 125 -12.68 -25.14 2.88
C ALA A 125 -12.88 -25.91 4.19
N GLY A 126 -12.63 -25.25 5.33
CA GLY A 126 -12.67 -25.84 6.68
C GLY A 126 -11.38 -26.55 7.09
N GLY A 127 -10.44 -26.73 6.17
CA GLY A 127 -9.10 -27.24 6.40
C GLY A 127 -8.24 -26.32 7.27
N THR A 128 -7.39 -26.91 8.13
CA THR A 128 -6.50 -26.17 9.05
C THR A 128 -5.04 -26.64 8.99
N THR A 129 -4.73 -27.62 8.16
CA THR A 129 -3.37 -28.16 8.04
C THR A 129 -2.94 -28.09 6.58
N LEU A 130 -2.03 -27.16 6.28
CA LEU A 130 -1.49 -26.96 4.96
C LEU A 130 -0.31 -27.91 4.75
N ASP A 131 -0.40 -28.81 3.78
CA ASP A 131 0.76 -29.57 3.29
C ASP A 131 1.52 -28.70 2.29
N VAL A 132 2.75 -28.31 2.64
CA VAL A 132 3.58 -27.38 1.86
C VAL A 132 4.90 -28.03 1.44
N VAL A 133 5.53 -27.49 0.38
CA VAL A 133 6.80 -28.01 -0.12
C VAL A 133 7.94 -27.87 0.91
N SER A 134 7.92 -26.79 1.70
CA SER A 134 8.93 -26.49 2.71
C SER A 134 8.33 -25.64 3.83
N ILE A 135 8.74 -25.91 5.07
CA ILE A 135 8.43 -25.12 6.27
C ILE A 135 9.60 -24.24 6.71
N ALA A 136 10.67 -24.15 5.92
CA ALA A 136 11.83 -23.35 6.26
C ALA A 136 11.47 -21.86 6.43
N GLY A 137 11.82 -21.28 7.57
CA GLY A 137 11.55 -19.88 7.90
C GLY A 137 10.17 -19.61 8.52
N PHE A 138 9.28 -20.59 8.57
CA PHE A 138 7.97 -20.46 9.22
C PHE A 138 8.03 -20.95 10.67
N SER A 139 7.40 -20.20 11.57
CA SER A 139 7.37 -20.41 13.01
C SER A 139 5.97 -20.24 13.60
N ASP A 140 5.77 -20.73 14.82
CA ASP A 140 4.53 -20.50 15.58
C ASP A 140 4.26 -19.00 15.77
N GLY A 141 3.01 -18.58 15.60
CA GLY A 141 2.60 -17.17 15.74
C GLY A 141 2.87 -16.27 14.53
N ASP A 142 3.53 -16.78 13.48
CA ASP A 142 3.81 -16.02 12.27
C ASP A 142 2.53 -15.67 11.50
N PHE A 143 2.49 -14.48 10.92
CA PHE A 143 1.41 -14.05 10.04
C PHE A 143 1.68 -14.56 8.63
N ILE A 144 0.71 -15.27 8.05
CA ILE A 144 0.87 -15.85 6.71
C ILE A 144 -0.30 -15.48 5.81
N GLY A 145 -0.01 -15.43 4.52
CA GLY A 145 -1.00 -15.33 3.45
C GLY A 145 -0.96 -16.60 2.61
N VAL A 146 -2.12 -17.25 2.45
CA VAL A 146 -2.28 -18.43 1.58
C VAL A 146 -3.08 -18.02 0.35
N GLU A 147 -2.52 -18.18 -0.83
CA GLU A 147 -3.23 -17.92 -2.08
C GLU A 147 -4.33 -18.95 -2.32
N LEU A 148 -5.51 -18.47 -2.67
CA LEU A 148 -6.69 -19.28 -2.98
C LEU A 148 -6.89 -19.33 -4.49
N ASP A 149 -7.58 -20.36 -4.99
CA ASP A 149 -7.85 -20.54 -6.42
C ASP A 149 -8.66 -19.40 -7.05
N SER A 150 -9.33 -18.59 -6.23
CA SER A 150 -10.04 -17.38 -6.66
C SER A 150 -9.12 -16.16 -6.88
N GLY A 151 -7.81 -16.29 -6.59
CA GLY A 151 -6.85 -15.19 -6.59
C GLY A 151 -6.88 -14.31 -5.33
N LYS A 152 -7.79 -14.60 -4.40
CA LYS A 152 -7.79 -13.98 -3.06
C LYS A 152 -6.70 -14.56 -2.19
N GLN A 153 -6.43 -13.90 -1.06
CA GLN A 153 -5.47 -14.39 -0.08
C GLN A 153 -6.12 -14.66 1.28
N HIS A 154 -6.07 -15.90 1.74
CA HIS A 154 -6.44 -16.24 3.11
C HIS A 154 -5.36 -15.79 4.08
N GLN A 155 -5.67 -14.76 4.87
CA GLN A 155 -4.77 -14.16 5.84
C GLN A 155 -5.02 -14.73 7.23
N THR A 156 -4.03 -15.45 7.78
CA THR A 156 -4.18 -16.12 9.08
C THR A 156 -2.85 -16.14 9.85
N THR A 157 -2.79 -16.91 10.92
CA THR A 157 -1.64 -17.05 11.81
C THR A 157 -1.33 -18.52 12.03
N ILE A 158 -0.04 -18.87 12.03
CA ILE A 158 0.42 -20.23 12.33
C ILE A 158 0.11 -20.56 13.79
N ASN A 159 -0.45 -21.75 14.03
CA ASN A 159 -0.82 -22.25 15.34
C ASN A 159 -0.02 -23.53 15.66
N GLY A 160 1.04 -23.37 16.45
CA GLY A 160 2.01 -24.40 16.78
C GLY A 160 3.19 -24.43 15.80
N ALA A 161 4.30 -25.04 16.24
CA ALA A 161 5.50 -25.14 15.43
C ALA A 161 5.26 -26.01 14.18
N PRO A 162 5.55 -25.51 12.97
CA PRO A 162 5.48 -26.32 11.74
C PRO A 162 6.33 -27.59 11.84
N ALA A 163 5.82 -28.71 11.31
CA ALA A 163 6.51 -29.99 11.37
C ALA A 163 6.13 -30.89 10.20
N GLY A 164 7.10 -31.66 9.69
CA GLY A 164 6.85 -32.66 8.66
C GLY A 164 6.20 -32.10 7.39
N ASN A 165 6.63 -30.91 6.96
CA ASN A 165 6.04 -30.16 5.84
C ASN A 165 4.60 -29.68 6.04
N ASN A 166 4.08 -29.75 7.26
CA ASN A 166 2.76 -29.27 7.59
C ASN A 166 2.83 -27.96 8.36
N ILE A 167 2.01 -27.00 7.94
CA ILE A 167 1.73 -25.76 8.67
C ILE A 167 0.29 -25.83 9.18
N THR A 168 0.12 -25.78 10.50
CA THR A 168 -1.21 -25.67 11.10
C THR A 168 -1.59 -24.20 11.24
N ILE A 169 -2.78 -23.83 10.79
CA ILE A 169 -3.28 -22.45 10.82
C ILE A 169 -4.39 -22.27 11.84
N THR A 170 -4.51 -21.06 12.36
CA THR A 170 -5.52 -20.69 13.36
C THR A 170 -6.92 -20.64 12.75
N ASP A 171 -7.06 -19.96 11.61
CA ASP A 171 -8.34 -19.82 10.91
C ASP A 171 -8.38 -20.78 9.75
N ALA A 172 -9.40 -21.63 9.70
CA ALA A 172 -9.57 -22.59 8.63
C ALA A 172 -9.74 -21.90 7.25
N ILE A 173 -9.39 -22.61 6.18
CA ILE A 173 -9.63 -22.13 4.80
C ILE A 173 -11.10 -21.70 4.65
N PRO A 174 -11.38 -20.48 4.14
CA PRO A 174 -12.73 -19.95 4.11
C PRO A 174 -13.73 -20.81 3.34
N VAL A 175 -15.01 -20.73 3.72
CA VAL A 175 -16.09 -21.45 3.04
C VAL A 175 -16.18 -21.01 1.58
N GLY A 176 -16.23 -22.00 0.68
CA GLY A 176 -16.34 -21.76 -0.77
C GLY A 176 -15.00 -21.51 -1.47
N GLU A 177 -13.89 -21.55 -0.74
CA GLU A 177 -12.55 -21.37 -1.28
C GLU A 177 -11.74 -22.66 -1.15
N THR A 178 -10.62 -22.75 -1.88
CA THR A 178 -9.65 -23.85 -1.82
C THR A 178 -8.26 -23.27 -2.06
N ALA A 179 -7.29 -23.73 -1.28
CA ALA A 179 -5.88 -23.47 -1.54
C ALA A 179 -5.36 -24.61 -2.41
N GLY A 180 -5.35 -24.42 -3.73
CA GLY A 180 -4.91 -25.41 -4.71
C GLY A 180 -3.43 -25.78 -4.58
N ALA A 181 -3.06 -26.96 -5.08
CA ALA A 181 -1.67 -27.36 -5.17
C ALA A 181 -0.91 -26.40 -6.11
N GLY A 182 0.25 -25.93 -5.67
CA GLY A 182 1.04 -24.92 -6.37
C GLY A 182 0.73 -23.47 -5.99
N ASN A 183 -0.36 -23.19 -5.25
CA ASN A 183 -0.63 -21.85 -4.74
C ASN A 183 0.42 -21.43 -3.73
N ASP A 184 0.75 -20.13 -3.70
CA ASP A 184 1.77 -19.60 -2.81
C ASP A 184 1.27 -19.56 -1.35
N VAL A 185 2.18 -19.90 -0.43
CA VAL A 185 2.06 -19.64 1.01
C VAL A 185 3.23 -18.73 1.38
N ILE A 186 2.91 -17.49 1.76
CA ILE A 186 3.92 -16.47 2.06
C ILE A 186 3.96 -16.15 3.55
N LEU A 187 5.14 -15.81 4.03
CA LEU A 187 5.33 -15.20 5.35
C LEU A 187 5.17 -13.68 5.22
N ALA A 188 4.20 -13.10 5.92
CA ALA A 188 3.96 -11.66 5.87
C ALA A 188 5.09 -10.90 6.56
N VAL A 189 5.30 -9.66 6.14
CA VAL A 189 6.21 -8.73 6.82
C VAL A 189 5.68 -8.42 8.21
N VAL A 190 6.54 -8.51 9.22
CA VAL A 190 6.22 -8.05 10.58
C VAL A 190 6.87 -6.69 10.78
N LEU A 191 6.05 -5.71 11.16
CA LEU A 191 6.48 -4.36 11.52
C LEU A 191 6.14 -4.08 12.99
N THR A 192 6.91 -3.18 13.59
CA THR A 192 6.78 -2.72 14.98
C THR A 192 6.72 -1.19 15.05
N GLY A 193 6.02 -0.58 14.08
CA GLY A 193 5.90 0.87 13.95
C GLY A 193 5.20 1.52 15.15
N ASP A 194 5.65 2.73 15.50
CA ASP A 194 5.09 3.53 16.60
C ASP A 194 4.10 4.57 16.08
N ASP A 195 3.02 4.82 16.82
CA ASP A 195 2.04 5.81 16.41
C ASP A 195 2.58 7.24 16.37
N ASN A 196 3.64 7.52 17.14
CA ASN A 196 4.29 8.82 17.24
C ASN A 196 5.34 9.07 16.13
N VAL A 197 5.74 8.03 15.39
CA VAL A 197 6.74 8.15 14.33
C VAL A 197 6.05 7.89 12.99
N PRO A 198 6.04 8.88 12.07
CA PRO A 198 5.48 8.66 10.73
C PRO A 198 6.38 7.72 9.93
N VAL A 199 5.77 6.99 8.98
CA VAL A 199 6.53 6.21 8.02
C VAL A 199 7.11 7.15 6.97
N SER A 200 8.43 7.10 6.78
CA SER A 200 9.12 7.76 5.68
C SER A 200 9.19 6.81 4.49
N ILE A 201 8.81 7.29 3.32
CA ILE A 201 8.75 6.50 2.08
C ILE A 201 9.49 7.29 1.00
N THR A 202 10.27 6.58 0.18
CA THR A 202 10.87 7.13 -1.04
C THR A 202 10.90 6.03 -2.11
N THR A 203 11.04 6.43 -3.37
CA THR A 203 11.16 5.48 -4.48
C THR A 203 12.43 5.78 -5.26
N TRP A 204 13.08 4.73 -5.75
CA TRP A 204 14.17 4.89 -6.69
C TRP A 204 13.80 4.22 -8.00
N ALA A 205 13.34 5.07 -8.92
CA ALA A 205 12.94 4.63 -10.24
C ALA A 205 14.05 3.89 -10.98
N ALA A 206 15.35 4.08 -10.69
CA ALA A 206 16.43 3.33 -11.34
C ALA A 206 16.41 1.81 -11.03
N PHE A 207 15.89 1.44 -9.85
CA PHE A 207 15.86 0.05 -9.39
C PHE A 207 14.46 -0.57 -9.42
N ASP A 208 13.42 0.20 -9.75
CA ASP A 208 12.02 -0.24 -9.57
C ASP A 208 11.76 -0.69 -8.12
N LYS A 209 12.31 0.07 -7.16
CA LYS A 209 12.15 -0.20 -5.72
C LYS A 209 11.52 0.97 -4.98
N MET A 210 10.71 0.64 -4.00
CA MET A 210 10.24 1.56 -2.95
C MET A 210 11.00 1.25 -1.66
N TYR A 211 11.44 2.28 -0.96
CA TYR A 211 12.14 2.17 0.32
C TYR A 211 11.30 2.83 1.40
N PHE A 212 11.27 2.25 2.59
CA PHE A 212 10.58 2.85 3.72
C PHE A 212 11.27 2.59 5.05
N ALA A 213 11.02 3.49 6.00
CA ALA A 213 11.48 3.36 7.37
C ALA A 213 10.43 3.93 8.34
N ASN A 214 10.32 3.34 9.52
CA ASN A 214 9.33 3.72 10.53
C ASN A 214 9.97 4.08 11.89
N GLY A 215 11.30 4.21 11.95
CA GLY A 215 12.04 4.55 13.16
C GLY A 215 12.11 3.44 14.23
N LYS A 216 11.62 2.22 13.93
CA LYS A 216 11.63 1.09 14.86
C LYS A 216 12.22 -0.17 14.23
N ASP A 217 11.74 -0.53 13.05
CA ASP A 217 12.26 -1.64 12.29
C ASP A 217 13.47 -1.21 11.45
N LYS A 218 14.24 -2.20 11.01
CA LYS A 218 15.28 -1.97 10.02
C LYS A 218 14.64 -1.41 8.74
N PRO A 219 15.30 -0.45 8.05
CA PRO A 219 14.79 0.08 6.80
C PRO A 219 14.51 -1.06 5.80
N GLN A 220 13.35 -1.00 5.14
CA GLN A 220 12.85 -2.02 4.24
C GLN A 220 12.87 -1.52 2.80
N GLU A 221 12.96 -2.46 1.86
CA GLU A 221 12.76 -2.25 0.43
C GLU A 221 11.64 -3.15 -0.09
N PHE A 222 10.87 -2.64 -1.06
CA PHE A 222 9.83 -3.36 -1.76
C PHE A 222 10.15 -3.32 -3.26
N ASP A 223 10.24 -4.50 -3.89
CA ASP A 223 10.62 -4.66 -5.31
C ASP A 223 9.42 -4.78 -6.26
N GLY A 224 8.21 -4.56 -5.74
CA GLY A 224 6.95 -4.80 -6.46
C GLY A 224 6.29 -6.14 -6.13
N THR A 225 7.01 -7.08 -5.51
CA THR A 225 6.50 -8.39 -5.10
C THR A 225 6.72 -8.63 -3.61
N ASP A 226 7.97 -8.55 -3.19
CA ASP A 226 8.45 -8.92 -1.86
C ASP A 226 8.99 -7.68 -1.14
N VAL A 227 8.84 -7.66 0.17
CA VAL A 227 9.40 -6.64 1.06
C VAL A 227 10.53 -7.29 1.85
N THR A 228 11.73 -6.73 1.78
CA THR A 228 12.88 -7.27 2.50
C THR A 228 13.62 -6.17 3.23
N VAL A 229 14.42 -6.54 4.23
CA VAL A 229 15.34 -5.60 4.87
C VAL A 229 16.37 -5.18 3.82
N MET A 230 16.66 -3.88 3.72
CA MET A 230 17.70 -3.38 2.81
C MET A 230 19.02 -4.10 3.05
N ALA A 231 19.71 -4.47 1.97
CA ALA A 231 20.95 -5.22 2.06
C ALA A 231 22.11 -4.38 2.59
N ASN A 232 23.07 -5.06 3.25
CA ASN A 232 24.35 -4.50 3.71
C ASN A 232 24.23 -3.23 4.56
N LEU A 233 23.12 -3.08 5.31
CA LEU A 233 22.95 -1.98 6.24
C LEU A 233 24.15 -1.87 7.21
N PRO A 234 24.52 -0.64 7.63
CA PRO A 234 25.64 -0.41 8.54
C PRO A 234 25.57 -1.21 9.85
N SER A 235 26.70 -1.29 10.57
CA SER A 235 26.79 -2.00 11.85
C SER A 235 26.35 -3.46 11.75
N SER A 236 26.83 -4.16 10.72
CA SER A 236 26.48 -5.57 10.43
C SER A 236 24.96 -5.79 10.33
N GLY A 237 24.26 -4.86 9.69
CA GLY A 237 22.82 -4.91 9.50
C GLY A 237 21.99 -4.50 10.73
N ASN A 238 22.61 -4.05 11.82
CA ASN A 238 21.90 -3.52 12.98
C ASN A 238 21.72 -2.00 12.85
N THR A 239 20.97 -1.59 11.83
CA THR A 239 20.64 -0.20 11.57
C THR A 239 19.13 -0.01 11.49
N ILE A 240 18.63 0.96 12.25
CA ILE A 240 17.27 1.52 12.16
C ILE A 240 17.42 2.94 11.60
N ALA A 241 16.47 3.40 10.80
CA ALA A 241 16.40 4.80 10.36
C ALA A 241 15.00 5.34 10.58
N ARG A 242 14.89 6.67 10.73
CA ARG A 242 13.58 7.34 10.77
C ARG A 242 13.17 7.87 9.41
N ILE A 243 14.14 8.28 8.59
CA ILE A 243 13.90 8.95 7.31
C ILE A 243 14.73 8.25 6.24
N VAL A 244 14.08 7.99 5.11
CA VAL A 244 14.67 7.50 3.86
C VAL A 244 14.44 8.54 2.77
N ALA A 245 15.45 8.79 1.94
CA ALA A 245 15.32 9.68 0.79
C ALA A 245 16.24 9.22 -0.34
N VAL A 246 15.90 9.55 -1.58
CA VAL A 246 16.80 9.39 -2.73
C VAL A 246 17.21 10.76 -3.22
N PHE A 247 18.52 11.01 -3.28
CA PHE A 247 19.08 12.28 -3.75
C PHE A 247 20.30 12.04 -4.64
N THR A 248 20.24 12.54 -5.88
CA THR A 248 21.34 12.50 -6.86
C THR A 248 22.03 11.12 -6.96
N ASN A 249 21.24 10.06 -7.18
CA ASN A 249 21.69 8.67 -7.23
C ASN A 249 22.29 8.10 -5.93
N HIS A 250 21.99 8.70 -4.79
CA HIS A 250 22.28 8.11 -3.48
C HIS A 250 20.97 7.78 -2.77
N LEU A 251 20.96 6.66 -2.06
CA LEU A 251 19.95 6.38 -1.04
C LEU A 251 20.46 6.92 0.30
N LEU A 252 19.63 7.70 0.99
CA LEU A 252 19.97 8.39 2.23
C LEU A 252 19.19 7.78 3.39
N LEU A 253 19.86 7.59 4.52
CA LEU A 253 19.26 7.30 5.81
C LEU A 253 19.57 8.45 6.75
N MET A 254 18.55 8.95 7.45
CA MET A 254 18.75 10.00 8.45
C MET A 254 18.15 9.60 9.78
N HIS A 255 18.73 10.15 10.85
CA HIS A 255 18.35 9.85 12.22
C HIS A 255 18.44 8.34 12.45
N THR A 256 19.64 7.79 12.30
CA THR A 256 19.89 6.36 12.38
C THR A 256 20.11 5.90 13.82
N THR A 257 19.80 4.65 14.12
CA THR A 257 20.32 3.93 15.29
C THR A 257 21.15 2.78 14.78
N GLU A 258 22.46 2.81 15.04
CA GLU A 258 23.44 1.89 14.48
C GLU A 258 24.15 1.16 15.64
N GLY A 259 24.12 -0.18 15.63
CA GLY A 259 24.71 -0.97 16.70
C GLY A 259 24.08 -0.71 18.09
N GLY A 260 22.83 -0.21 18.12
CA GLY A 260 22.13 0.18 19.34
C GLY A 260 22.43 1.61 19.84
N THR A 261 23.31 2.36 19.15
CA THR A 261 23.56 3.78 19.46
C THR A 261 22.77 4.67 18.52
N THR A 262 21.99 5.60 19.08
CA THR A 262 21.19 6.54 18.28
C THR A 262 22.02 7.76 17.87
N PHE A 263 22.01 8.05 16.57
CA PHE A 263 22.65 9.19 15.94
C PHE A 263 21.56 10.09 15.29
N PRO A 264 20.84 10.90 16.09
CA PRO A 264 19.67 11.64 15.63
C PRO A 264 19.99 12.79 14.66
N GLN A 265 21.28 13.09 14.48
CA GLN A 265 21.81 14.18 13.66
C GLN A 265 22.65 13.65 12.49
N ARG A 266 22.70 12.32 12.31
CA ARG A 266 23.43 11.68 11.24
C ARG A 266 22.62 11.68 9.96
N VAL A 267 23.30 12.03 8.88
CA VAL A 267 22.89 11.72 7.52
C VAL A 267 23.90 10.73 6.97
N ARG A 268 23.41 9.60 6.48
CA ARG A 268 24.19 8.54 5.85
C ARG A 268 23.72 8.37 4.42
N TRP A 269 24.62 8.02 3.51
CA TRP A 269 24.29 7.80 2.10
C TRP A 269 24.96 6.53 1.56
N THR A 270 24.43 5.98 0.46
CA THR A 270 25.08 4.91 -0.29
C THR A 270 26.16 5.43 -1.23
N GLU A 271 27.00 4.55 -1.77
CA GLU A 271 27.79 4.86 -2.97
C GLU A 271 26.88 5.24 -4.16
N PRO A 272 27.34 6.07 -5.10
CA PRO A 272 26.49 6.59 -6.17
C PRO A 272 26.03 5.46 -7.11
N GLY A 273 24.73 5.42 -7.38
CA GLY A 273 24.13 4.47 -8.31
C GLY A 273 23.98 3.05 -7.76
N VAL A 274 24.17 2.84 -6.46
CA VAL A 274 23.93 1.56 -5.77
C VAL A 274 23.07 1.79 -4.52
N ASP A 275 22.23 0.81 -4.21
CA ASP A 275 21.26 0.82 -3.11
C ASP A 275 21.71 -0.02 -1.89
N ASN A 276 22.87 -0.67 -1.98
CA ASN A 276 23.32 -1.67 -1.00
C ASN A 276 24.81 -1.55 -0.63
N ASP A 277 25.44 -0.39 -0.86
CA ASP A 277 26.80 -0.11 -0.42
C ASP A 277 26.83 1.21 0.35
N TRP A 278 27.00 1.13 1.67
CA TRP A 278 26.92 2.26 2.59
C TRP A 278 28.28 2.79 3.04
N ASN A 279 29.38 2.16 2.60
CA ASN A 279 30.76 2.44 3.01
C ASN A 279 30.87 3.10 4.40
N GLU A 280 30.76 2.28 5.45
CA GLU A 280 30.48 2.74 6.81
C GLU A 280 31.45 3.79 7.35
N SER A 281 32.68 3.80 6.81
CA SER A 281 33.79 4.65 7.24
C SER A 281 33.73 6.09 6.72
N VAL A 282 33.06 6.35 5.59
CA VAL A 282 33.13 7.66 4.92
C VAL A 282 31.78 8.21 4.48
N ASN A 283 30.77 7.38 4.21
CA ASN A 283 29.51 7.85 3.66
C ASN A 283 28.50 8.27 4.73
N PHE A 284 28.94 9.13 5.65
CA PHE A 284 28.07 9.78 6.62
C PHE A 284 28.60 11.15 7.00
N ASN A 285 27.70 12.01 7.49
CA ASN A 285 28.04 13.26 8.13
C ASN A 285 27.11 13.50 9.33
N ASP A 286 27.68 13.99 10.42
CA ASP A 286 26.94 14.30 11.64
C ASP A 286 26.78 15.83 11.76
N LEU A 287 25.53 16.30 11.81
CA LEU A 287 25.18 17.72 11.80
C LEU A 287 25.21 18.33 13.22
N TYR A 288 26.40 18.39 13.83
CA TYR A 288 26.63 18.79 15.23
C TYR A 288 26.74 20.31 15.50
N ASP A 289 26.24 21.16 14.60
CA ASP A 289 26.24 22.61 14.81
C ASP A 289 25.30 23.08 15.94
N SER A 290 24.25 22.32 16.17
CA SER A 290 23.22 22.53 17.19
C SER A 290 22.87 21.21 17.86
N GLU A 291 22.14 21.25 18.97
CA GLU A 291 21.64 20.07 19.69
C GLU A 291 20.40 19.42 19.04
N ASP A 292 19.81 20.07 18.04
CA ASP A 292 18.50 19.68 17.49
C ASP A 292 18.57 18.40 16.66
N PHE A 293 17.48 17.63 16.66
CA PHE A 293 17.42 16.36 15.91
C PHE A 293 16.85 16.53 14.51
N ILE A 294 17.25 15.66 13.58
CA ILE A 294 16.64 15.60 12.25
C ILE A 294 15.21 15.06 12.39
N SER A 295 14.25 15.81 11.83
CA SER A 295 12.81 15.53 11.93
C SER A 295 12.17 15.19 10.60
N ALA A 296 12.65 15.77 9.49
CA ALA A 296 12.16 15.51 8.14
C ALA A 296 13.22 15.85 7.09
N SER A 297 13.03 15.38 5.86
CA SER A 297 13.82 15.81 4.71
C SER A 297 13.00 15.77 3.43
N GLU A 298 13.28 16.69 2.51
CA GLU A 298 12.57 16.81 1.23
C GLU A 298 13.52 17.25 0.12
N THR A 299 13.33 16.72 -1.09
CA THR A 299 14.10 17.12 -2.26
C THR A 299 13.47 18.36 -2.89
N LEU A 300 14.17 19.50 -2.85
CA LEU A 300 13.70 20.77 -3.42
C LEU A 300 14.65 21.25 -4.51
N GLY A 301 14.27 20.99 -5.76
CA GLY A 301 15.07 21.32 -6.94
C GLY A 301 16.37 20.50 -6.95
N THR A 302 17.51 21.17 -6.89
CA THR A 302 18.85 20.55 -6.90
C THR A 302 19.40 20.26 -5.50
N PHE A 303 18.60 20.46 -4.47
CA PHE A 303 19.05 20.33 -3.08
C PHE A 303 18.23 19.30 -2.32
N GLN A 304 18.88 18.57 -1.42
CA GLN A 304 18.20 17.86 -0.36
C GLN A 304 18.12 18.79 0.85
N VAL A 305 16.89 19.19 1.21
CA VAL A 305 16.66 20.04 2.38
C VAL A 305 16.39 19.13 3.57
N ILE A 306 17.15 19.35 4.64
CA ILE A 306 17.09 18.56 5.88
C ILE A 306 16.55 19.48 6.97
N TYR A 307 15.39 19.12 7.51
CA TYR A 307 14.75 19.85 8.60
C TYR A 307 15.20 19.25 9.93
N LYS A 308 15.83 20.07 10.77
CA LYS A 308 16.03 19.81 12.19
C LYS A 308 14.92 20.51 12.98
N GLU A 309 14.79 20.23 14.27
CA GLU A 309 13.71 20.82 15.10
C GLU A 309 13.72 22.36 15.11
N ARG A 310 14.90 23.00 14.98
CA ARG A 310 15.04 24.47 15.02
C ARG A 310 15.95 25.06 13.94
N SER A 311 16.44 24.24 13.02
CA SER A 311 17.33 24.68 11.94
C SER A 311 17.09 23.91 10.65
N ILE A 312 17.57 24.46 9.53
CA ILE A 312 17.45 23.86 8.21
C ILE A 312 18.83 23.73 7.62
N TYR A 313 19.14 22.52 7.17
CA TYR A 313 20.34 22.18 6.44
C TYR A 313 20.03 21.99 4.96
N ARG A 314 21.02 22.32 4.14
CA ARG A 314 20.96 22.09 2.70
C ARG A 314 22.13 21.19 2.32
N MET A 315 21.82 20.05 1.72
CA MET A 315 22.79 19.18 1.09
C MET A 315 22.76 19.42 -0.43
N GLU A 316 23.95 19.52 -1.01
CA GLU A 316 24.17 19.74 -2.44
C GLU A 316 25.15 18.69 -2.98
N PHE A 317 24.95 18.27 -4.22
CA PHE A 317 25.86 17.37 -4.91
C PHE A 317 26.88 18.20 -5.72
N LEU A 318 28.18 17.94 -5.51
CA LEU A 318 29.25 18.76 -6.09
C LEU A 318 29.87 18.18 -7.39
N GLY A 319 29.50 16.96 -7.79
CA GLY A 319 30.05 16.29 -8.99
C GLY A 319 31.28 15.45 -8.72
#